data_AF-A0A7K1JRJ8-F1
#
_entry.id   AF-A0A7K1JRJ8-F1
#
_cell.length_a   1.000
_cell.length_b   1.000
_cell.length_c   1.000
_cell.angle_alpha   90.00
_cell.angle_beta   90.00
_cell.angle_gamma   90.00
#
_symmetry.space_group_name_H-M   'P 1'
#
loop_
_entity.id
_entity.type
_entity.pdbx_description
1 polymer ?
#
loop_
_entity_poly.entity_id
_entity_poly.type
_entity_poly.pdbx_seq_one_letter_code
_entity_poly.pdbx_strand_id
1 'polypeptide(L)'
;MSVRIVPVTALIVAAVVLAGCSPRSSSSDGDDSGGSPDAQVATVPEVNNGPGKGFKLGDCGGMTDAEVTAAVGNPGLKRDVDSLLGCRWSTGPGNGDTSVSLYWYRGSAAQKEASVAKNLGHTVESVTTKSYPGYRVSNVGLCELSAGSGPDFLHWSLQSGSAKNEPCKAVETLMDSLLDKVGKQ
;
A
#
# COMPACT_ATOMS: atom_id res chain seq x y z
N MET A 1 31.76 -4.25 48.42
CA MET A 1 32.57 -5.49 48.28
C MET A 1 31.60 -6.57 47.80
N SER A 2 31.75 -7.26 46.67
CA SER A 2 32.85 -7.35 45.71
C SER A 2 32.32 -7.87 44.37
N VAL A 3 32.81 -7.30 43.28
CA VAL A 3 32.71 -7.80 41.90
C VAL A 3 33.49 -9.12 41.81
N ARG A 4 32.97 -10.12 41.08
CA ARG A 4 33.77 -11.26 40.61
C ARG A 4 33.71 -11.35 39.09
N ILE A 5 34.70 -10.71 38.47
CA ILE A 5 35.13 -10.95 37.09
C ILE A 5 36.08 -12.15 37.16
N VAL A 6 35.87 -13.17 36.32
CA VAL A 6 36.86 -14.22 36.08
C VAL A 6 37.42 -14.05 34.66
N PRO A 7 38.76 -14.14 34.46
CA PRO A 7 39.44 -13.64 33.28
C PRO A 7 39.86 -14.75 32.30
N VAL A 8 40.00 -14.36 31.01
CA VAL A 8 41.18 -14.54 30.12
C VAL A 8 41.53 -16.01 29.80
N THR A 9 41.46 -16.56 28.58
CA THR A 9 42.30 -16.36 27.36
C THR A 9 42.13 -17.67 26.52
N ALA A 10 42.39 -17.84 25.22
CA ALA A 10 42.97 -17.03 24.14
C ALA A 10 42.65 -17.69 22.78
N LEU A 11 42.81 -16.88 21.72
CA LEU A 11 43.41 -17.17 20.39
C LEU A 11 42.83 -18.31 19.53
N ILE A 12 42.34 -17.98 18.33
CA ILE A 12 43.03 -18.27 17.05
C ILE A 12 42.68 -17.16 16.02
N VAL A 13 43.71 -16.54 15.44
CA VAL A 13 43.65 -15.69 14.24
C VAL A 13 43.77 -16.59 13.01
N ALA A 14 42.89 -16.43 12.03
CA ALA A 14 43.15 -16.89 10.66
C ALA A 14 42.51 -15.92 9.66
N ALA A 15 43.37 -15.18 8.96
CA ALA A 15 43.01 -14.36 7.81
C ALA A 15 42.87 -15.25 6.56
N VAL A 16 41.78 -15.11 5.80
CA VAL A 16 41.64 -15.72 4.47
C VAL A 16 41.20 -14.67 3.45
N VAL A 17 42.22 -14.27 2.69
CA VAL A 17 42.31 -13.87 1.27
C VAL A 17 41.04 -13.51 0.49
N LEU A 18 41.10 -12.31 -0.12
CA LEU A 18 40.22 -11.78 -1.16
C LEU A 18 40.08 -12.70 -2.38
N ALA A 19 38.85 -13.01 -2.78
CA ALA A 19 38.52 -13.47 -4.13
C ALA A 19 37.40 -12.57 -4.69
N GLY A 20 37.76 -11.69 -5.61
CA GLY A 20 36.81 -10.92 -6.41
C GLY A 20 36.24 -11.77 -7.55
N CYS A 21 34.95 -11.59 -7.82
CA CYS A 21 34.31 -12.05 -9.06
C CYS A 21 33.65 -10.83 -9.73
N SER A 22 34.24 -10.40 -10.85
CA SER A 22 33.63 -9.48 -11.81
C SER A 22 32.43 -10.14 -12.52
N PRO A 23 31.47 -9.36 -13.05
CA PRO A 23 30.34 -9.91 -13.80
C PRO A 23 30.77 -10.39 -15.18
N ARG A 24 30.33 -11.59 -15.58
CA ARG A 24 30.38 -12.02 -16.98
C ARG A 24 29.06 -11.70 -17.66
N SER A 25 29.14 -10.78 -18.61
CA SER A 25 28.17 -10.61 -19.69
C SER A 25 28.21 -11.84 -20.60
N SER A 26 27.07 -12.44 -20.89
CA SER A 26 26.90 -13.36 -22.00
C SER A 26 25.59 -13.05 -22.71
N SER A 27 25.74 -12.36 -23.83
CA SER A 27 24.76 -12.22 -24.91
C SER A 27 24.73 -13.50 -25.73
N SER A 28 23.53 -14.00 -26.05
CA SER A 28 23.27 -14.84 -27.22
C SER A 28 21.79 -14.72 -27.59
N ASP A 29 21.57 -14.23 -28.80
CA ASP A 29 20.30 -14.05 -29.50
C ASP A 29 19.68 -15.38 -29.94
N GLY A 30 18.36 -15.41 -30.14
CA GLY A 30 17.69 -16.42 -30.96
C GLY A 30 16.27 -16.78 -30.51
N ASP A 31 15.29 -16.16 -31.17
CA ASP A 31 13.85 -16.31 -31.02
C ASP A 31 13.32 -17.74 -31.28
N ASP A 32 12.30 -18.18 -30.55
CA ASP A 32 11.13 -18.80 -31.18
C ASP A 32 9.85 -18.72 -30.32
N SER A 33 8.75 -18.58 -31.04
CA SER A 33 7.47 -18.03 -30.60
C SER A 33 6.62 -19.04 -29.82
N GLY A 34 6.23 -18.66 -28.60
CA GLY A 34 5.18 -19.31 -27.82
C GLY A 34 4.21 -18.27 -27.29
N GLY A 35 3.31 -17.80 -28.16
CA GLY A 35 2.24 -16.88 -27.79
C GLY A 35 1.27 -17.55 -26.81
N SER A 36 1.52 -17.36 -25.52
CA SER A 36 0.50 -17.52 -24.50
C SER A 36 -0.48 -16.36 -24.65
N PRO A 37 -1.80 -16.57 -24.55
CA PRO A 37 -2.74 -15.46 -24.51
C PRO A 37 -2.50 -14.72 -23.20
N ASP A 38 -1.65 -13.70 -23.26
CA ASP A 38 -1.46 -12.71 -22.21
C ASP A 38 -2.83 -12.06 -22.02
N ALA A 39 -3.58 -12.62 -21.07
CA ALA A 39 -4.85 -12.09 -20.63
C ALA A 39 -4.54 -10.67 -20.14
N GLN A 40 -4.89 -9.72 -21.00
CA GLN A 40 -4.67 -8.27 -20.90
C GLN A 40 -4.44 -7.87 -19.45
N VAL A 41 -3.17 -7.80 -19.08
CA VAL A 41 -2.75 -7.31 -17.77
C VAL A 41 -3.22 -5.87 -17.71
N ALA A 42 -4.18 -5.58 -16.84
CA ALA A 42 -4.52 -4.21 -16.48
C ALA A 42 -3.29 -3.61 -15.76
N THR A 43 -2.34 -3.09 -16.53
CA THR A 43 -1.17 -2.42 -16.00
C THR A 43 -1.61 -1.09 -15.45
N VAL A 44 -1.40 -0.85 -14.15
CA VAL A 44 -1.59 0.50 -13.60
C VAL A 44 -0.54 1.39 -14.26
N PRO A 45 -0.94 2.51 -14.90
CA PRO A 45 0.02 3.40 -15.53
C PRO A 45 1.06 3.87 -14.51
N GLU A 46 2.34 3.78 -14.86
CA GLU A 46 3.40 4.42 -14.08
C GLU A 46 3.34 5.93 -14.31
N VAL A 47 3.35 6.70 -13.21
CA VAL A 47 3.42 8.15 -13.26
C VAL A 47 4.78 8.55 -12.69
N ASN A 48 5.54 9.36 -13.42
CA ASN A 48 6.80 9.94 -12.95
C ASN A 48 6.66 11.47 -12.88
N ASN A 49 6.24 11.98 -11.73
CA ASN A 49 6.08 13.43 -11.51
C ASN A 49 7.40 14.13 -11.10
N GLY A 50 8.53 13.42 -11.13
CA GLY A 50 9.83 13.92 -10.63
C GLY A 50 9.93 13.94 -9.10
N PRO A 51 11.14 14.12 -8.53
CA PRO A 51 11.34 14.14 -7.08
C PRO A 51 10.51 15.24 -6.41
N GLY A 52 9.75 14.89 -5.37
CA GLY A 52 9.05 15.86 -4.52
C GLY A 52 7.65 16.33 -4.99
N LYS A 53 7.10 15.79 -6.09
CA LYS A 53 5.69 16.01 -6.50
C LYS A 53 4.76 14.87 -6.03
N GLY A 54 4.89 14.50 -4.76
CA GLY A 54 3.98 13.58 -4.09
C GLY A 54 2.70 14.28 -3.63
N PHE A 55 1.85 13.54 -2.90
CA PHE A 55 0.71 14.17 -2.22
C PHE A 55 1.18 15.06 -1.07
N LYS A 56 0.38 16.06 -0.69
CA LYS A 56 0.57 16.85 0.54
C LYS A 56 -0.64 16.61 1.43
N LEU A 57 -0.45 15.83 2.49
CA LEU A 57 -1.53 15.50 3.42
C LEU A 57 -1.32 16.26 4.73
N GLY A 58 -2.37 16.95 5.18
CA GLY A 58 -2.53 17.27 6.60
C GLY A 58 -3.03 16.04 7.37
N ASP A 59 -3.39 16.23 8.64
CA ASP A 59 -3.88 15.16 9.52
C ASP A 59 -5.01 14.36 8.86
N CYS A 60 -4.81 13.05 8.71
CA CYS A 60 -5.71 12.12 8.00
C CYS A 60 -6.18 12.59 6.61
N GLY A 61 -5.40 13.42 5.90
CA GLY A 61 -5.83 14.00 4.62
C GLY A 61 -7.02 14.97 4.73
N GLY A 62 -7.28 15.51 5.92
CA GLY A 62 -8.44 16.36 6.22
C GLY A 62 -9.74 15.59 6.40
N MET A 63 -9.68 14.27 6.66
CA MET A 63 -10.86 13.45 6.91
C MET A 63 -11.41 13.61 8.32
N THR A 64 -12.71 13.87 8.41
CA THR A 64 -13.45 13.88 9.66
C THR A 64 -14.05 12.51 9.95
N ASP A 65 -14.24 12.21 11.24
CA ASP A 65 -14.87 10.94 11.66
C ASP A 65 -16.31 10.81 11.12
N ALA A 66 -17.01 11.95 10.98
CA ALA A 66 -18.36 12.01 10.44
C ALA A 66 -18.41 11.62 8.95
N GLU A 67 -17.47 12.11 8.14
CA GLU A 67 -17.37 11.73 6.72
C GLU A 67 -17.09 10.24 6.56
N VAL A 68 -16.14 9.71 7.33
CA VAL A 68 -15.78 8.28 7.30
C VAL A 68 -16.96 7.41 7.73
N THR A 69 -17.60 7.77 8.84
CA THR A 69 -18.77 7.06 9.35
C THR A 69 -19.93 7.06 8.36
N ALA A 70 -20.20 8.21 7.72
CA ALA A 70 -21.26 8.35 6.73
C ALA A 70 -20.99 7.51 5.48
N ALA A 71 -19.76 7.51 4.98
CA ALA A 71 -19.38 6.73 3.79
C ALA A 71 -19.45 5.22 4.04
N VAL A 72 -18.97 4.76 5.20
CA VAL A 72 -18.98 3.32 5.56
C VAL A 72 -20.36 2.86 6.02
N GLY A 73 -21.19 3.77 6.54
CA GLY A 73 -22.53 3.44 7.06
C GLY A 73 -22.51 2.72 8.41
N ASN A 74 -21.43 2.83 9.18
CA ASN A 74 -21.28 2.18 10.48
C ASN A 74 -21.02 3.21 11.60
N PRO A 75 -22.04 3.58 12.41
CA PRO A 75 -21.90 4.57 13.48
C PRO A 75 -21.01 4.11 14.65
N GLY A 76 -20.61 2.84 14.70
CA GLY A 76 -19.70 2.30 15.71
C GLY A 76 -18.23 2.61 15.44
N LEU A 77 -17.88 3.16 14.28
CA LEU A 77 -16.50 3.50 13.92
C LEU A 77 -15.95 4.60 14.82
N LYS A 78 -14.78 4.34 15.40
CA LYS A 78 -13.99 5.32 16.17
C LYS A 78 -12.57 5.34 15.65
N ARG A 79 -11.98 6.53 15.58
CA ARG A 79 -10.57 6.68 15.21
C ARG A 79 -9.70 6.07 16.30
N ASP A 80 -8.97 5.02 15.96
CA ASP A 80 -8.07 4.29 16.89
C ASP A 80 -6.60 4.41 16.49
N VAL A 81 -6.32 4.87 15.27
CA VAL A 81 -4.98 5.29 14.82
C VAL A 81 -5.09 6.70 14.24
N ASP A 82 -4.21 7.59 14.72
CA ASP A 82 -4.01 8.93 14.19
C ASP A 82 -2.50 9.20 14.17
N SER A 83 -1.92 9.25 12.96
CA SER A 83 -0.47 9.36 12.76
C SER A 83 -0.15 10.15 11.51
N LEU A 84 1.10 10.59 11.40
CA LEU A 84 1.61 11.28 10.21
C LEU A 84 1.57 10.42 8.93
N LEU A 85 1.45 9.10 9.05
CA LEU A 85 1.44 8.18 7.91
C LEU A 85 0.02 7.80 7.48
N GLY A 86 -0.98 8.04 8.32
CA GLY A 86 -2.33 7.58 8.09
C GLY A 86 -3.15 7.43 9.35
N CYS A 87 -4.40 7.06 9.13
CA CYS A 87 -5.43 6.97 10.15
C CYS A 87 -6.27 5.71 9.97
N ARG A 88 -6.81 5.22 11.07
CA ARG A 88 -7.70 4.06 11.09
C ARG A 88 -8.91 4.36 11.96
N TRP A 89 -10.05 3.90 11.48
CA TRP A 89 -11.29 3.82 12.23
C TRP A 89 -11.70 2.37 12.37
N SER A 90 -12.14 1.99 13.55
CA SER A 90 -12.50 0.63 13.89
C SER A 90 -13.69 0.59 14.84
N THR A 91 -14.49 -0.47 14.75
CA THR A 91 -15.49 -0.80 15.77
C THR A 91 -14.89 -1.46 17.02
N GLY A 92 -13.58 -1.76 16.99
CA GLY A 92 -12.93 -2.62 17.98
C GLY A 92 -13.15 -4.11 17.69
N PRO A 93 -12.60 -5.01 18.52
CA PRO A 93 -12.69 -6.47 18.35
C PRO A 93 -14.08 -7.03 18.68
N GLY A 94 -14.56 -8.02 17.90
CA GLY A 94 -15.90 -8.58 18.03
C GLY A 94 -16.40 -9.36 16.80
N ASN A 95 -17.63 -9.88 16.87
CA ASN A 95 -18.28 -10.50 15.71
C ASN A 95 -18.79 -9.40 14.76
N GLY A 96 -18.31 -9.41 13.52
CA GLY A 96 -18.74 -8.43 12.51
C GLY A 96 -17.93 -7.13 12.50
N ASP A 97 -16.70 -7.16 12.99
CA ASP A 97 -15.83 -5.99 13.05
C ASP A 97 -15.72 -5.29 11.70
N THR A 98 -15.69 -3.96 11.78
CA THR A 98 -15.46 -3.10 10.63
C THR A 98 -14.28 -2.21 10.94
N SER A 99 -13.32 -2.19 10.03
CA SER A 99 -12.23 -1.22 10.06
C SER A 99 -11.95 -0.64 8.69
N VAL A 100 -11.72 0.66 8.66
CA VAL A 100 -11.32 1.40 7.47
C VAL A 100 -10.06 2.18 7.79
N SER A 101 -9.11 2.20 6.86
CA SER A 101 -7.85 2.91 7.03
C SER A 101 -7.47 3.69 5.78
N LEU A 102 -6.90 4.87 6.02
CA LEU A 102 -6.20 5.67 5.03
C LEU A 102 -4.72 5.66 5.35
N TYR A 103 -3.89 5.25 4.39
CA TYR A 103 -2.44 5.38 4.49
C TYR A 103 -1.87 6.08 3.27
N TRP A 104 -0.79 6.82 3.50
CA TRP A 104 0.03 7.43 2.45
C TRP A 104 1.39 6.75 2.40
N TYR A 105 1.67 6.13 1.26
CA TYR A 105 2.92 5.44 1.01
C TYR A 105 3.80 6.32 0.14
N ARG A 106 4.99 6.64 0.65
CA ARG A 106 5.99 7.47 -0.03
C ARG A 106 7.11 6.63 -0.59
N GLY A 107 7.49 6.86 -1.84
CA GLY A 107 8.58 6.13 -2.50
C GLY A 107 8.23 4.70 -2.94
N SER A 108 6.96 4.32 -2.95
CA SER A 108 6.47 3.12 -3.62
C SER A 108 5.34 3.52 -4.57
N ALA A 109 5.49 3.26 -5.86
CA ALA A 109 4.45 3.59 -6.84
C ALA A 109 3.27 2.60 -6.74
N ALA A 110 2.05 3.07 -6.99
CA ALA A 110 0.84 2.22 -6.95
C ALA A 110 0.96 0.98 -7.85
N GLN A 111 1.60 1.09 -9.02
CA GLN A 111 1.86 -0.02 -9.93
C GLN A 111 2.74 -1.13 -9.32
N LYS A 112 3.69 -0.76 -8.47
CA LYS A 112 4.55 -1.72 -7.78
C LYS A 112 3.72 -2.52 -6.77
N GLU A 113 2.90 -1.85 -5.97
CA GLU A 113 2.04 -2.52 -4.99
C GLU A 113 0.92 -3.36 -5.65
N ALA A 114 0.36 -2.90 -6.77
CA ALA A 114 -0.54 -3.69 -7.59
C ALA A 114 0.09 -5.01 -8.04
N SER A 115 1.37 -4.97 -8.42
CA SER A 115 2.13 -6.17 -8.82
C SER A 115 2.37 -7.10 -7.62
N VAL A 116 2.66 -6.56 -6.43
CA VAL A 116 2.79 -7.35 -5.20
C VAL A 116 1.46 -8.02 -4.85
N ALA A 117 0.33 -7.28 -4.87
CA ALA A 117 -0.99 -7.83 -4.58
C ALA A 117 -1.36 -8.97 -5.55
N LYS A 118 -1.08 -8.80 -6.85
CA LYS A 118 -1.27 -9.86 -7.86
C LYS A 118 -0.42 -11.10 -7.55
N ASN A 119 0.85 -10.91 -7.17
CA ASN A 119 1.75 -12.02 -6.82
C ASN A 119 1.31 -12.76 -5.54
N LEU A 120 0.58 -12.09 -4.65
CA LEU A 120 -0.07 -12.70 -3.48
C LEU A 120 -1.40 -13.38 -3.81
N GLY A 121 -1.83 -13.38 -5.08
CA GLY A 121 -3.04 -14.05 -5.55
C GLY A 121 -4.31 -13.21 -5.48
N HIS A 122 -4.20 -11.91 -5.20
CA HIS A 122 -5.37 -11.01 -5.25
C HIS A 122 -5.81 -10.76 -6.68
N THR A 123 -7.13 -10.65 -6.90
CA THR A 123 -7.68 -10.08 -8.13
C THR A 123 -7.50 -8.57 -8.08
N VAL A 124 -6.64 -8.06 -8.94
CA VAL A 124 -6.29 -6.63 -9.04
C VAL A 124 -6.92 -6.04 -10.29
N GLU A 125 -7.64 -4.95 -10.14
CA GLU A 125 -8.21 -4.18 -11.23
C GLU A 125 -7.47 -2.84 -11.34
N SER A 126 -7.03 -2.45 -12.53
CA SER A 126 -6.52 -1.08 -12.73
C SER A 126 -7.69 -0.11 -12.79
N VAL A 127 -7.58 0.98 -12.04
CA VAL A 127 -8.61 2.01 -11.94
C VAL A 127 -7.98 3.38 -12.04
N THR A 128 -8.75 4.38 -12.44
CA THR A 128 -8.32 5.78 -12.39
C THR A 128 -9.39 6.57 -11.68
N THR A 129 -9.03 7.22 -10.56
CA THR A 129 -9.93 8.11 -9.83
C THR A 129 -9.53 9.54 -10.14
N LYS A 130 -10.42 10.30 -10.77
CA LYS A 130 -10.12 11.62 -11.37
C LYS A 130 -8.95 11.50 -12.36
N SER A 131 -7.80 12.09 -12.07
CA SER A 131 -6.58 12.00 -12.88
C SER A 131 -5.49 11.14 -12.25
N TYR A 132 -5.81 10.40 -11.17
CA TYR A 132 -4.85 9.62 -10.41
C TYR A 132 -5.01 8.13 -10.74
N PRO A 133 -4.07 7.51 -11.46
CA PRO A 133 -4.10 6.08 -11.71
C PRO A 133 -3.83 5.29 -10.43
N GLY A 134 -4.44 4.13 -10.32
CA GLY A 134 -4.28 3.24 -9.18
C GLY A 134 -4.80 1.84 -9.48
N TYR A 135 -5.05 1.10 -8.41
CA TYR A 135 -5.60 -0.24 -8.45
C TYR A 135 -6.69 -0.42 -7.39
N ARG A 136 -7.55 -1.40 -7.65
CA ARG A 136 -8.57 -1.88 -6.72
C ARG A 136 -8.36 -3.37 -6.46
N VAL A 137 -8.51 -3.76 -5.20
CA VAL A 137 -8.67 -5.17 -4.81
C VAL A 137 -10.00 -5.28 -4.09
N SER A 138 -10.81 -6.27 -4.44
CA SER A 138 -12.10 -6.48 -3.79
C SER A 138 -12.44 -7.95 -3.64
N ASN A 139 -13.10 -8.28 -2.54
CA ASN A 139 -13.70 -9.58 -2.27
C ASN A 139 -14.87 -9.40 -1.28
N VAL A 140 -15.44 -10.49 -0.76
CA VAL A 140 -16.56 -10.41 0.18
C VAL A 140 -16.12 -9.72 1.48
N GLY A 141 -16.65 -8.52 1.71
CA GLY A 141 -16.40 -7.76 2.91
C GLY A 141 -15.06 -7.00 2.94
N LEU A 142 -14.29 -6.96 1.84
CA LEU A 142 -13.11 -6.09 1.74
C LEU A 142 -13.08 -5.34 0.41
N CYS A 143 -12.68 -4.08 0.49
CA CYS A 143 -12.27 -3.31 -0.68
C CYS A 143 -11.06 -2.44 -0.36
N GLU A 144 -10.11 -2.45 -1.28
CA GLU A 144 -8.92 -1.62 -1.26
C GLU A 144 -8.88 -0.79 -2.55
N LEU A 145 -8.50 0.47 -2.43
CA LEU A 145 -8.40 1.40 -3.55
C LEU A 145 -7.19 2.29 -3.38
N SER A 146 -6.40 2.39 -4.43
CA SER A 146 -5.27 3.32 -4.48
C SER A 146 -5.46 4.46 -5.47
N ALA A 147 -4.74 5.55 -5.21
CA ALA A 147 -4.57 6.68 -6.13
C ALA A 147 -3.10 7.11 -6.09
N GLY A 148 -2.41 6.98 -7.22
CA GLY A 148 -0.97 7.24 -7.36
C GLY A 148 -0.67 8.65 -7.87
N SER A 149 0.42 9.23 -7.36
CA SER A 149 1.03 10.46 -7.87
C SER A 149 2.55 10.32 -7.84
N GLY A 150 3.15 10.06 -9.00
CA GLY A 150 4.60 9.89 -9.06
C GLY A 150 5.05 8.64 -8.29
N PRO A 151 6.05 8.78 -7.39
CA PRO A 151 6.54 7.68 -6.57
C PRO A 151 5.68 7.40 -5.32
N ASP A 152 4.55 8.09 -5.15
CA ASP A 152 3.71 8.00 -3.95
C ASP A 152 2.31 7.50 -4.30
N PHE A 153 1.60 6.89 -3.35
CA PHE A 153 0.18 6.61 -3.48
C PHE A 153 -0.60 6.74 -2.16
N LEU A 154 -1.87 7.06 -2.30
CA LEU A 154 -2.87 6.99 -1.23
C LEU A 154 -3.57 5.66 -1.30
N HIS A 155 -3.87 5.08 -0.15
CA HIS A 155 -4.50 3.77 -0.05
C HIS A 155 -5.63 3.81 0.98
N TRP A 156 -6.83 3.50 0.52
CA TRP A 156 -7.94 3.15 1.39
C TRP A 156 -8.08 1.64 1.45
N SER A 157 -8.25 1.07 2.65
CA SER A 157 -8.61 -0.33 2.85
C SER A 157 -9.75 -0.41 3.86
N LEU A 158 -10.89 -0.95 3.43
CA LEU A 158 -12.07 -1.19 4.26
C LEU A 158 -12.30 -2.68 4.34
N GLN A 159 -12.30 -3.21 5.56
CA GLN A 159 -12.79 -4.54 5.88
C GLN A 159 -14.05 -4.42 6.73
N SER A 160 -15.11 -5.15 6.38
CA SER A 160 -16.36 -5.20 7.12
C SER A 160 -16.90 -6.63 7.16
N GLY A 161 -17.16 -7.11 8.38
CA GLY A 161 -17.86 -8.38 8.59
C GLY A 161 -19.37 -8.33 8.26
N SER A 162 -19.91 -7.16 7.89
CA SER A 162 -21.31 -6.99 7.49
C SER A 162 -21.42 -6.94 5.96
N ALA A 163 -22.05 -7.97 5.38
CA ALA A 163 -22.32 -8.06 3.93
C ALA A 163 -23.28 -6.98 3.40
N LYS A 164 -23.90 -6.17 4.27
CA LYS A 164 -24.76 -5.04 3.87
C LYS A 164 -23.99 -3.80 3.43
N ASN A 165 -22.73 -3.69 3.84
CA ASN A 165 -21.89 -2.56 3.49
C ASN A 165 -21.32 -2.85 2.11
N GLU A 166 -21.57 -1.99 1.12
CA GLU A 166 -20.95 -2.03 -0.21
C GLU A 166 -19.52 -1.48 -0.09
N PRO A 167 -18.48 -2.30 0.16
CA PRO A 167 -17.22 -1.77 0.69
C PRO A 167 -16.50 -0.91 -0.34
N CYS A 168 -16.58 -1.27 -1.62
CA CYS A 168 -16.00 -0.47 -2.69
C CYS A 168 -16.71 0.85 -2.90
N LYS A 169 -18.04 0.91 -2.76
CA LYS A 169 -18.76 2.18 -2.87
C LYS A 169 -18.33 3.17 -1.78
N ALA A 170 -18.16 2.69 -0.55
CA ALA A 170 -17.67 3.50 0.57
C ALA A 170 -16.25 4.01 0.29
N VAL A 171 -15.35 3.11 -0.12
CA VAL A 171 -13.95 3.42 -0.41
C VAL A 171 -13.79 4.38 -1.60
N GLU A 172 -14.58 4.22 -2.67
CA GLU A 172 -14.63 5.14 -3.81
C GLU A 172 -15.07 6.54 -3.40
N THR A 173 -16.13 6.63 -2.57
CA THR A 173 -16.61 7.90 -2.02
C THR A 173 -15.53 8.60 -1.19
N LEU A 174 -14.81 7.83 -0.36
CA LEU A 174 -13.73 8.35 0.48
C LEU A 174 -12.52 8.80 -0.35
N MET A 175 -12.15 8.04 -1.38
CA MET A 175 -11.06 8.41 -2.27
C MET A 175 -11.40 9.68 -3.05
N ASP A 176 -12.62 9.81 -3.56
CA ASP A 176 -13.06 11.01 -4.27
C ASP A 176 -12.96 12.27 -3.38
N SER A 177 -13.51 12.19 -2.17
CA SER A 177 -13.42 13.26 -1.15
C SER A 177 -11.97 13.59 -0.78
N LEU A 178 -11.12 12.57 -0.63
CA LEU A 178 -9.71 12.76 -0.30
C LEU A 178 -8.99 13.54 -1.40
N LEU A 179 -9.19 13.13 -2.65
CA LEU A 179 -8.56 13.77 -3.81
C LEU A 179 -9.03 15.22 -4.00
N ASP A 180 -10.27 15.57 -3.61
CA ASP A 180 -10.72 16.95 -3.58
C ASP A 180 -10.03 17.82 -2.52
N LYS A 181 -9.57 17.20 -1.43
CA LYS A 181 -8.86 17.90 -0.35
C LYS A 181 -7.38 18.05 -0.66
N VAL A 182 -6.74 17.02 -1.21
CA VAL A 182 -5.29 17.04 -1.50
C VAL A 182 -4.93 17.72 -2.83
N GLY A 183 -5.88 17.84 -3.77
CA GLY A 183 -5.66 18.45 -5.08
C GLY A 183 -5.82 19.98 -5.15
N LYS A 184 -6.24 20.65 -4.06
CA LYS A 184 -6.57 22.09 -4.03
C LYS A 184 -5.44 23.01 -3.55
N GLN A 185 -4.17 22.59 -3.60
CA GLN A 185 -3.04 23.36 -3.04
C GLN A 185 -1.99 23.75 -4.07
#